data_AF-A0A534J3E7-F1
#
_entry.id   AF-A0A534J3E7-F1
#
_cell.length_a   1.000
_cell.length_b   1.000
_cell.length_c   1.000
_cell.angle_alpha   90.00
_cell.angle_beta   90.00
_cell.angle_gamma   90.00
#
_symmetry.space_group_name_H-M   'P 1'
#
loop_
_entity.id
_entity.type
_entity.pdbx_description
1 polymer ?
#
loop_
_entity_poly.entity_id
_entity_poly.type
_entity_poly.pdbx_seq_one_letter_code
_entity_poly.pdbx_strand_id
1 'polypeptide(L)'
;MARELQPLATLLKENQTITKELEAEPFMEKDSGILASYLAKIRRDGLAKNTQMKQRLDQLAENNTAVVTLIKVYSPQAKTPVFTAEADKFRNYASAWRDRWNSVMELFMAGGNYAASEVPFPSGFPDAVQAEIAAAR
;
A
#
# COMPACT_ATOMS: atom_id res chain seq x y z
N MET A 1 -18.23 17.41 -0.97
CA MET A 1 -17.73 16.86 0.31
C MET A 1 -17.78 15.34 0.36
N ALA A 2 -18.91 14.66 0.65
CA ALA A 2 -18.92 13.17 0.68
C ALA A 2 -18.52 12.49 -0.65
N ARG A 3 -18.87 13.09 -1.80
CA ARG A 3 -18.46 12.60 -3.14
C ARG A 3 -16.95 12.60 -3.37
N GLU A 4 -16.18 13.44 -2.67
CA GLU A 4 -14.73 13.55 -2.83
C GLU A 4 -13.96 12.47 -2.05
N LEU A 5 -14.61 11.86 -1.06
CA LEU A 5 -14.05 10.75 -0.26
C LEU A 5 -14.38 9.37 -0.83
N GLN A 6 -15.40 9.26 -1.70
CA GLN A 6 -15.78 7.99 -2.30
C GLN A 6 -14.64 7.35 -3.10
N PRO A 7 -13.87 8.08 -3.93
CA PRO A 7 -12.70 7.51 -4.61
C PRO A 7 -11.64 6.99 -3.63
N LEU A 8 -11.45 7.69 -2.51
CA LEU A 8 -10.49 7.33 -1.49
C LEU A 8 -10.90 6.02 -0.79
N ALA A 9 -12.18 5.87 -0.44
CA ALA A 9 -12.72 4.62 0.12
C ALA A 9 -12.56 3.43 -0.85
N THR A 10 -12.82 3.65 -2.15
CA THR A 10 -12.65 2.61 -3.18
C THR A 10 -11.20 2.15 -3.28
N LEU A 11 -10.25 3.09 -3.41
CA LEU A 11 -8.83 2.77 -3.51
C LEU A 11 -8.29 2.04 -2.28
N LEU A 12 -8.75 2.41 -1.07
CA LEU A 12 -8.36 1.71 0.15
C LEU A 12 -8.85 0.25 0.16
N LYS A 13 -10.08 -0.01 -0.31
CA LYS A 13 -10.61 -1.36 -0.44
C LYS A 13 -9.85 -2.18 -1.49
N GLU A 14 -9.50 -1.56 -2.62
CA GLU A 14 -8.65 -2.18 -3.63
C GLU A 14 -7.28 -2.52 -3.07
N ASN A 15 -6.64 -1.63 -2.32
CA ASN A 15 -5.36 -1.89 -1.68
C ASN A 15 -5.43 -3.04 -0.70
N GLN A 16 -6.46 -3.10 0.15
CA GLN A 16 -6.68 -4.25 1.04
C GLN A 16 -6.85 -5.56 0.26
N THR A 17 -7.50 -5.52 -0.90
CA THR A 17 -7.68 -6.69 -1.77
C THR A 17 -6.35 -7.13 -2.37
N ILE A 18 -5.58 -6.20 -2.93
CA ILE A 18 -4.26 -6.46 -3.50
C ILE A 18 -3.29 -6.99 -2.44
N THR A 19 -3.27 -6.39 -1.25
CA THR A 19 -2.46 -6.86 -0.11
C THR A 19 -2.80 -8.30 0.24
N LYS A 20 -4.10 -8.63 0.39
CA LYS A 20 -4.53 -10.01 0.67
C LYS A 20 -4.16 -11.00 -0.42
N GLU A 21 -4.27 -10.60 -1.69
CA GLU A 21 -3.82 -11.42 -2.81
C GLU A 21 -2.31 -11.71 -2.70
N LEU A 22 -1.50 -10.68 -2.44
CA LEU A 22 -0.04 -10.78 -2.31
C LEU A 22 0.43 -11.55 -1.07
N GLU A 23 -0.36 -11.57 -0.01
CA GLU A 23 -0.13 -12.36 1.22
C GLU A 23 -0.52 -13.84 1.07
N ALA A 24 -1.16 -14.22 -0.04
CA ALA A 24 -1.59 -15.59 -0.31
C ALA A 24 -0.64 -16.34 -1.25
N GLU A 25 -0.78 -17.67 -1.30
CA GLU A 25 -0.18 -18.47 -2.37
C GLU A 25 -0.80 -18.09 -3.74
N PRO A 26 0.00 -18.05 -4.83
CA PRO A 26 1.40 -18.47 -4.92
C PRO A 26 2.42 -17.35 -4.64
N PHE A 27 2.00 -16.15 -4.24
CA PHE A 27 2.86 -14.97 -4.15
C PHE A 27 3.71 -14.90 -2.88
N MET A 28 3.17 -15.37 -1.75
CA MET A 28 3.87 -15.33 -0.48
C MET A 28 4.92 -16.44 -0.36
N GLU A 29 6.13 -16.09 0.06
CA GLU A 29 7.13 -17.06 0.51
C GLU A 29 7.01 -17.23 2.04
N LYS A 30 7.34 -18.42 2.54
CA LYS A 30 7.21 -18.73 3.96
C LYS A 30 8.03 -17.77 4.82
N ASP A 31 7.44 -17.29 5.92
CA ASP A 31 8.06 -16.39 6.91
C ASP A 31 8.66 -15.10 6.31
N SER A 32 8.18 -14.70 5.13
CA SER A 32 8.68 -13.55 4.37
C SER A 32 7.61 -12.48 4.25
N GLY A 33 8.03 -11.24 4.08
CA GLY A 33 7.13 -10.15 3.71
C GLY A 33 6.74 -10.16 2.22
N ILE A 34 5.75 -9.36 1.80
CA ILE A 34 5.31 -9.25 0.40
C ILE A 34 6.49 -8.91 -0.54
N LEU A 35 7.24 -7.85 -0.23
CA LEU A 35 8.36 -7.40 -1.07
C LEU A 35 9.56 -8.34 -0.99
N ALA A 36 9.79 -8.95 0.18
CA ALA A 36 10.83 -9.96 0.34
C ALA A 36 10.50 -11.23 -0.46
N SER A 37 9.24 -11.63 -0.49
CA SER A 37 8.74 -12.75 -1.30
C SER A 37 8.95 -12.48 -2.79
N TYR A 38 8.61 -11.28 -3.27
CA TYR A 38 8.90 -10.91 -4.66
C TYR A 38 10.39 -10.97 -4.99
N LEU A 39 11.24 -10.39 -4.13
CA LEU A 39 12.71 -10.42 -4.30
C LEU A 39 13.25 -11.85 -4.36
N ALA A 40 12.79 -12.74 -3.47
CA ALA A 40 13.18 -14.15 -3.46
C ALA A 40 12.74 -14.87 -4.75
N LYS A 41 11.51 -14.63 -5.20
CA LYS A 41 10.96 -15.24 -6.42
C LYS A 41 11.67 -14.78 -7.69
N ILE A 42 11.94 -13.49 -7.85
CA ILE A 42 12.66 -13.00 -9.05
C ILE A 42 14.10 -13.51 -9.11
N ARG A 43 14.72 -13.83 -7.96
CA ARG A 43 16.04 -14.48 -7.89
C ARG A 43 15.98 -15.95 -8.30
N ARG A 44 14.97 -16.68 -7.82
CA ARG A 44 14.80 -18.11 -8.09
C ARG A 44 14.34 -18.38 -9.52
N ASP A 45 13.31 -17.66 -9.94
CA ASP A 45 12.51 -17.99 -11.13
C ASP A 45 12.73 -16.99 -12.28
N GLY A 46 13.33 -15.84 -11.99
CA GLY A 46 13.54 -14.74 -12.93
C GLY A 46 12.38 -13.74 -12.97
N LEU A 47 12.68 -12.51 -13.40
CA LEU A 47 11.71 -11.40 -13.54
C LEU A 47 10.52 -11.77 -14.44
N ALA A 48 10.78 -12.44 -15.57
CA ALA A 48 9.76 -12.76 -16.57
C ALA A 48 8.66 -13.70 -16.04
N LYS A 49 8.97 -14.57 -15.07
CA LYS A 49 8.00 -15.48 -14.46
C LYS A 49 7.16 -14.84 -13.35
N ASN A 50 7.52 -13.63 -12.91
CA ASN A 50 6.90 -12.95 -11.77
C ASN A 50 6.20 -11.64 -12.16
N THR A 51 5.86 -11.48 -13.44
CA THR A 51 5.22 -10.27 -13.98
C THR A 51 3.86 -9.98 -13.33
N GLN A 52 3.07 -11.02 -13.02
CA GLN A 52 1.79 -10.84 -12.33
C GLN A 52 1.98 -10.25 -10.92
N MET A 53 2.93 -10.78 -10.14
CA MET A 53 3.24 -10.24 -8.82
C MET A 53 3.75 -8.80 -8.93
N LYS A 54 4.64 -8.53 -9.91
CA LYS A 54 5.11 -7.17 -10.20
C LYS A 54 3.96 -6.21 -10.48
N GLN A 55 3.02 -6.59 -11.35
CA GLN A 55 1.87 -5.76 -11.71
C GLN A 55 1.01 -5.43 -10.49
N ARG A 56 0.80 -6.38 -9.59
CA ARG A 56 0.07 -6.13 -8.32
C ARG A 56 0.81 -5.16 -7.41
N LEU A 57 2.14 -5.27 -7.35
CA LEU A 57 2.98 -4.34 -6.58
C LEU A 57 2.99 -2.93 -7.19
N ASP A 58 3.12 -2.82 -8.51
CA ASP A 58 3.01 -1.55 -9.23
C ASP A 58 1.65 -0.89 -8.96
N GLN A 59 0.56 -1.66 -9.06
CA GLN A 59 -0.80 -1.15 -8.79
C GLN A 59 -0.94 -0.68 -7.33
N LEU A 60 -0.40 -1.42 -6.37
CA LEU A 60 -0.43 -1.02 -4.96
C LEU A 60 0.33 0.30 -4.74
N ALA A 61 1.47 0.48 -5.41
CA ALA A 61 2.28 1.71 -5.38
C ALA A 61 1.49 2.91 -5.94
N GLU A 62 0.86 2.72 -7.10
CA GLU A 62 0.06 3.73 -7.78
C GLU A 62 -1.15 4.13 -6.95
N ASN A 63 -1.89 3.16 -6.42
CA ASN A 63 -3.04 3.41 -5.56
C ASN A 63 -2.64 4.14 -4.27
N ASN A 64 -1.54 3.76 -3.63
CA ASN A 64 -1.02 4.48 -2.45
C ASN A 64 -0.75 5.96 -2.78
N THR A 65 -0.15 6.23 -3.94
CA THR A 65 0.12 7.59 -4.42
C THR A 65 -1.17 8.38 -4.69
N ALA A 66 -2.16 7.73 -5.31
CA ALA A 66 -3.47 8.32 -5.56
C ALA A 66 -4.20 8.65 -4.24
N VAL A 67 -4.19 7.73 -3.28
CA VAL A 67 -4.77 7.96 -1.94
C VAL A 67 -4.09 9.14 -1.26
N VAL A 68 -2.75 9.22 -1.21
CA VAL A 68 -2.03 10.37 -0.62
C VAL A 68 -2.42 11.68 -1.30
N THR A 69 -2.59 11.68 -2.61
CA THR A 69 -3.04 12.86 -3.37
C THR A 69 -4.45 13.28 -2.96
N LEU A 70 -5.39 12.33 -2.87
CA LEU A 70 -6.76 12.59 -2.43
C LEU A 70 -6.81 13.09 -0.99
N ILE A 71 -6.02 12.50 -0.09
CA ILE A 71 -5.88 13.00 1.29
C ILE A 71 -5.43 14.46 1.27
N LYS A 72 -4.39 14.81 0.50
CA LYS A 72 -3.87 16.18 0.42
C LYS A 72 -4.95 17.17 -0.03
N VAL A 73 -5.74 16.81 -1.05
CA VAL A 73 -6.83 17.64 -1.56
C VAL A 73 -7.94 17.81 -0.51
N TYR A 74 -8.29 16.73 0.20
CA TYR A 74 -9.41 16.73 1.14
C TYR A 74 -9.04 17.29 2.54
N SER A 75 -7.79 17.21 2.97
CA SER A 75 -7.38 17.56 4.35
C SER A 75 -7.86 18.92 4.85
N PRO A 76 -7.89 20.01 4.05
CA PRO A 76 -8.37 21.31 4.52
C PRO A 76 -9.83 21.35 4.97
N GLN A 77 -10.64 20.38 4.56
CA GLN A 77 -12.07 20.30 4.84
C GLN A 77 -12.44 19.11 5.75
N ALA A 78 -11.45 18.45 6.34
CA ALA A 78 -11.65 17.34 7.27
C ALA A 78 -12.51 17.77 8.48
N LYS A 79 -13.50 16.95 8.81
CA LYS A 79 -14.49 17.15 9.87
C LYS A 79 -14.10 16.43 11.15
N THR A 80 -13.44 15.28 11.04
CA THR A 80 -13.10 14.44 12.18
C THR A 80 -11.59 14.49 12.47
N PRO A 81 -11.18 14.57 13.76
CA PRO A 81 -9.77 14.50 14.12
C PRO A 81 -9.16 13.12 13.84
N VAL A 82 -9.98 12.07 13.87
CA VAL A 82 -9.58 10.69 13.55
C VAL A 82 -9.14 10.56 12.10
N PHE A 83 -9.86 11.19 11.15
CA PHE A 83 -9.44 11.22 9.75
C PHE A 83 -8.04 11.79 9.59
N THR A 84 -7.75 12.94 10.22
CA THR A 84 -6.43 13.58 10.13
C THR A 84 -5.32 12.68 10.69
N ALA A 85 -5.53 12.10 11.87
CA ALA A 85 -4.54 11.24 12.51
C ALA A 85 -4.26 9.96 11.69
N GLU A 86 -5.29 9.31 11.16
CA GLU A 86 -5.13 8.10 10.35
C GLU A 86 -4.59 8.40 8.93
N ALA A 87 -4.94 9.57 8.38
CA ALA A 87 -4.37 10.05 7.12
C ALA A 87 -2.86 10.26 7.21
N ASP A 88 -2.34 10.79 8.32
CA ASP A 88 -0.90 10.94 8.54
C ASP A 88 -0.18 9.60 8.63
N LYS A 89 -0.78 8.61 9.31
CA LYS A 89 -0.27 7.23 9.32
C LYS A 89 -0.23 6.65 7.90
N PHE A 90 -1.27 6.89 7.10
CA PHE A 90 -1.30 6.44 5.72
C PHE A 90 -0.23 7.10 4.85
N ARG A 91 0.01 8.40 4.99
CA ARG A 91 1.10 9.08 4.25
C ARG A 91 2.46 8.48 4.58
N ASN A 92 2.73 8.21 5.86
CA ASN A 92 3.98 7.60 6.30
C ASN A 92 4.12 6.16 5.76
N TYR A 93 3.05 5.38 5.83
CA TYR A 93 2.97 4.05 5.22
C TYR A 93 3.28 4.10 3.72
N ALA A 94 2.60 4.97 2.97
CA ALA A 94 2.73 5.06 1.52
C ALA A 94 4.16 5.45 1.10
N SER A 95 4.79 6.39 1.82
CA SER A 95 6.20 6.76 1.57
C SER A 95 7.13 5.58 1.84
N ALA A 96 7.05 4.98 3.02
CA ALA A 96 7.94 3.88 3.41
C ALA A 96 7.76 2.65 2.49
N TRP A 97 6.52 2.35 2.10
CA TRP A 97 6.21 1.27 1.15
C TRP A 97 6.82 1.55 -0.22
N ARG A 98 6.65 2.77 -0.76
CA ARG A 98 7.23 3.17 -2.06
C ARG A 98 8.75 3.12 -2.04
N ASP A 99 9.38 3.62 -0.97
CA ASP A 99 10.83 3.65 -0.86
C ASP A 99 11.39 2.22 -0.80
N ARG A 100 10.71 1.30 -0.12
CA ARG A 100 11.04 -0.14 -0.17
C ARG A 100 10.80 -0.72 -1.56
N TRP A 101 9.71 -0.39 -2.24
CA TRP A 101 9.44 -0.91 -3.59
C TRP A 101 10.53 -0.48 -4.59
N ASN A 102 10.94 0.79 -4.54
CA ASN A 102 11.98 1.34 -5.41
C ASN A 102 13.35 0.70 -5.17
N SER A 103 13.62 0.17 -3.97
CA SER A 103 14.88 -0.51 -3.67
C SER A 103 14.95 -1.98 -4.10
N VAL A 104 13.85 -2.58 -4.60
CA VAL A 104 13.85 -4.00 -5.02
C VAL A 104 14.95 -4.28 -6.02
N MET A 105 15.08 -3.45 -7.06
CA MET A 105 16.03 -3.69 -8.14
C MET A 105 17.48 -3.51 -7.68
N GLU A 106 17.73 -2.54 -6.80
CA GLU A 106 19.04 -2.36 -6.18
C GLU A 106 19.41 -3.58 -5.33
N LEU A 107 18.51 -4.04 -4.46
CA LEU A 107 18.72 -5.24 -3.63
C LEU A 107 18.92 -6.49 -4.49
N PHE A 108 18.17 -6.61 -5.59
CA PHE A 108 18.32 -7.71 -6.54
C PHE A 108 19.73 -7.73 -7.14
N MET A 109 20.21 -6.60 -7.68
CA MET A 109 21.52 -6.49 -8.30
C MET A 109 22.67 -6.64 -7.30
N ALA A 110 22.53 -6.11 -6.09
CA ALA A 110 23.55 -6.17 -5.04
C ALA A 110 23.57 -7.50 -4.27
N GLY A 111 22.61 -8.40 -4.49
CA GLY A 111 22.46 -9.62 -3.68
C GLY A 111 22.00 -9.37 -2.23
N GLY A 112 21.49 -8.18 -1.91
CA GLY A 112 21.06 -7.78 -0.57
C GLY A 112 19.69 -8.32 -0.14
N ASN A 113 19.22 -7.99 1.07
CA ASN A 113 17.88 -8.38 1.54
C ASN A 113 17.17 -7.19 2.19
N TYR A 114 15.85 -7.26 2.27
CA TYR A 114 15.09 -6.34 3.10
C TYR A 114 15.39 -6.57 4.59
N ALA A 115 15.34 -5.48 5.37
CA ALA A 115 15.23 -5.60 6.81
C ALA A 115 13.94 -6.36 7.18
N ALA A 116 14.00 -7.14 8.26
CA ALA A 116 12.94 -8.07 8.67
C ALA A 116 11.58 -7.41 8.94
N SER A 117 11.56 -6.12 9.29
CA SER A 117 10.29 -5.42 9.53
C SER A 117 9.63 -5.02 8.21
N GLU A 118 8.40 -5.49 8.00
CA GLU A 118 7.50 -4.94 6.99
C GLU A 118 6.95 -3.57 7.39
N VAL A 119 6.34 -2.90 6.42
CA VAL A 119 5.59 -1.66 6.63
C VAL A 119 4.11 -2.06 6.71
N PRO A 120 3.50 -2.13 7.90
CA PRO A 120 2.15 -2.64 8.07
C PRO A 120 1.12 -1.68 7.48
N PHE A 121 0.10 -2.22 6.81
CA PHE A 121 -1.02 -1.41 6.31
C PHE A 121 -1.76 -0.75 7.48
N PRO A 122 -2.04 0.56 7.43
CA PRO A 122 -2.76 1.29 8.48
C PRO A 122 -4.25 0.97 8.44
N SER A 123 -4.64 -0.11 9.12
CA SER A 123 -6.01 -0.65 9.11
C SER A 123 -7.06 0.29 9.67
N GLY A 124 -6.68 1.31 10.45
CA GLY A 124 -7.60 2.32 11.00
C GLY A 124 -8.07 3.36 9.99
N PHE A 125 -7.33 3.55 8.89
CA PHE A 125 -7.66 4.62 7.93
C PHE A 125 -8.95 4.36 7.14
N PRO A 126 -9.24 3.15 6.62
CA PRO A 126 -10.53 2.85 5.99
C PRO A 126 -11.74 3.20 6.86
N ASP A 127 -11.70 2.87 8.15
CA ASP A 127 -12.80 3.17 9.08
C ASP A 127 -12.91 4.67 9.34
N ALA A 128 -11.79 5.36 9.49
CA ALA A 128 -11.75 6.83 9.63
C ALA A 128 -12.36 7.54 8.40
N VAL A 129 -12.15 7.00 7.20
CA VAL A 129 -12.74 7.51 5.95
C VAL A 129 -14.24 7.30 5.92
N GLN A 130 -14.75 6.14 6.37
CA GLN A 130 -16.19 5.92 6.46
C GLN A 130 -16.86 6.85 7.48
N ALA A 131 -16.23 7.04 8.64
CA ALA A 131 -16.70 7.98 9.65
C ALA A 131 -16.72 9.42 9.11
N GLU A 132 -15.67 9.82 8.39
CA GLU A 132 -15.58 11.12 7.74
C GLU A 132 -16.65 11.30 6.66
N ILE A 133 -16.91 10.29 5.82
CA ILE A 133 -18.01 10.30 4.84
C ILE A 133 -19.35 10.51 5.54
N ALA A 134 -19.59 9.83 6.67
CA ALA A 134 -20.82 9.96 7.43
C ALA A 134 -20.98 11.36 8.05
N ALA A 135 -19.89 11.96 8.53
CA ALA A 135 -19.88 13.31 9.09
C ALA A 135 -20.00 14.42 8.01
N ALA A 136 -19.68 14.11 6.76
CA ALA A 136 -19.77 15.03 5.62
C ALA A 136 -21.09 14.93 4.82
N ARG A 137 -22.03 14.09 5.28
CA ARG A 137 -23.42 14.02 4.79
C ARG A 137 -24.28 15.06 5.49
#